data_AF-A0A7Y1TTB4-F1
#
_entry.id   AF-A0A7Y1TTB4-F1
#
_cell.length_a   1.000
_cell.length_b   1.000
_cell.length_c   1.000
_cell.angle_alpha   90.00
_cell.angle_beta   90.00
_cell.angle_gamma   90.00
#
_symmetry.space_group_name_H-M   'P 1'
#
loop_
_entity.id
_entity.type
_entity.pdbx_description
1 polymer ?
#
loop_
_entity_poly.entity_id
_entity_poly.type
_entity_poly.pdbx_seq_one_letter_code
_entity_poly.pdbx_strand_id
1 'polypeptide(L)'
;MGFADASAVERMEDHLFRGEVLPRWDIAGAANGGYLLAIAGRASAIAAECPDPASISAHFLAPAKPGAVTIETEVLKAGRRFTTVRAVIRSDEGRPIAATLGSFTDLAQAGGVERVDAAPPDLPPVDECIPIEPTDT
;
A
#
# COMPACT_ATOMS: atom_id res chain seq x y z
N MET A 1 12.65 9.27 10.59
CA MET A 1 12.32 8.78 9.25
C MET A 1 10.82 8.83 9.07
N GLY A 2 10.33 9.45 8.00
CA GLY A 2 8.89 9.59 7.76
C GLY A 2 8.27 8.35 7.13
N PHE A 3 6.94 8.32 7.00
CA PHE A 3 6.24 7.23 6.32
C PHE A 3 6.62 7.11 4.83
N ALA A 4 6.87 8.24 4.17
CA ALA A 4 7.28 8.26 2.77
C ALA A 4 8.59 7.50 2.56
N ASP A 5 9.59 7.76 3.42
CA ASP A 5 10.86 7.04 3.42
C ASP A 5 10.66 5.57 3.83
N ALA A 6 9.84 5.32 4.84
CA ALA A 6 9.65 3.97 5.39
C ALA A 6 8.94 3.01 4.43
N SER A 7 8.09 3.54 3.55
CA SER A 7 7.37 2.75 2.55
C SER A 7 8.03 2.80 1.17
N ALA A 8 9.20 3.42 1.04
CA ALA A 8 9.89 3.53 -0.25
C ALA A 8 10.23 2.16 -0.84
N VAL A 9 10.22 2.08 -2.16
CA VAL A 9 10.62 0.90 -2.93
C VAL A 9 11.60 1.31 -4.02
N GLU A 10 12.54 0.42 -4.31
CA GLU A 10 13.52 0.56 -5.38
C GLU A 10 13.18 -0.43 -6.49
N ARG A 11 13.10 0.04 -7.74
CA ARG A 11 12.91 -0.84 -8.90
C ARG A 11 14.24 -1.53 -9.21
N MET A 12 14.27 -2.86 -9.12
CA MET A 12 15.45 -3.66 -9.44
C MET A 12 15.40 -4.12 -10.91
N GLU A 13 14.22 -4.54 -11.35
CA GLU A 13 13.90 -4.97 -12.71
C GLU A 13 12.49 -4.48 -13.07
N ASP A 14 12.02 -4.72 -14.30
CA ASP A 14 10.70 -4.24 -14.77
C ASP A 14 9.53 -4.66 -13.87
N HIS A 15 9.64 -5.84 -13.26
CA HIS A 15 8.57 -6.47 -12.48
C HIS A 15 9.02 -6.89 -11.07
N LEU A 16 10.18 -6.41 -10.64
CA LEU A 16 10.78 -6.76 -9.35
C LEU A 16 11.26 -5.51 -8.63
N PHE A 17 10.79 -5.35 -7.39
CA PHE A 17 11.12 -4.23 -6.53
C PHE A 17 11.71 -4.71 -5.22
N ARG A 18 12.58 -3.90 -4.64
CA ARG A 18 13.11 -4.06 -3.29
C ARG A 18 12.43 -3.06 -2.36
N GLY A 19 12.10 -3.51 -1.16
CA GLY A 19 11.69 -2.66 -0.05
C GLY A 19 12.31 -3.15 1.25
N GLU A 20 12.01 -2.43 2.33
CA GLU A 20 12.42 -2.81 3.67
C GLU A 20 11.22 -2.62 4.61
N VAL A 21 10.92 -3.66 5.39
CA VAL A 21 9.99 -3.55 6.50
C VAL A 21 10.79 -3.05 7.69
N LEU A 22 10.55 -1.80 8.09
CA LEU A 22 11.30 -1.20 9.19
C LEU A 22 10.64 -1.45 10.54
N PRO A 23 11.43 -1.52 11.62
CA PRO A 23 10.89 -1.49 12.97
C PRO A 23 10.12 -0.18 13.21
N ARG A 24 9.14 -0.18 14.14
CA ARG A 24 8.25 0.94 14.53
C ARG A 24 6.94 1.08 13.76
N TRP A 25 6.75 0.28 12.71
CA TRP A 25 5.47 0.17 12.00
C TRP A 25 4.77 -1.14 12.32
N ASP A 26 5.15 -1.78 13.42
CA ASP A 26 4.65 -3.07 13.87
C ASP A 26 3.56 -2.95 14.94
N ILE A 27 2.72 -3.98 14.99
CA ILE A 27 1.73 -4.22 16.04
C ILE A 27 2.05 -5.60 16.60
N ALA A 28 2.41 -5.65 17.87
CA ALA A 28 2.81 -6.90 18.55
C ALA A 28 3.93 -7.67 17.79
N GLY A 29 4.91 -6.95 17.24
CA GLY A 29 6.08 -7.54 16.56
C GLY A 29 5.86 -7.99 15.11
N ALA A 30 4.67 -7.78 14.54
CA ALA A 30 4.40 -7.97 13.12
C ALA A 30 4.08 -6.64 12.45
N ALA A 31 4.61 -6.39 11.26
CA ALA A 31 4.35 -5.13 10.55
C ALA A 31 2.84 -4.92 10.32
N ASN A 32 2.38 -3.68 10.51
CA ASN A 32 1.01 -3.28 10.26
C ASN A 32 0.61 -3.58 8.80
N GLY A 33 -0.60 -4.12 8.61
CA GLY A 33 -1.08 -4.49 7.27
C GLY A 33 -1.19 -3.31 6.30
N GLY A 34 -1.57 -2.13 6.79
CA GLY A 34 -1.61 -0.89 6.00
C GLY A 34 -0.22 -0.41 5.57
N TYR A 35 0.80 -0.62 6.41
CA TYR A 35 2.19 -0.35 6.05
C TYR A 35 2.68 -1.28 4.92
N LEU A 36 2.39 -2.59 5.01
CA LEU A 36 2.68 -3.54 3.94
C LEU A 36 1.94 -3.18 2.65
N LEU A 37 0.68 -2.76 2.75
CA LEU A 37 -0.12 -2.32 1.61
C LEU A 37 0.44 -1.07 0.94
N ALA A 38 1.01 -0.13 1.70
CA ALA A 38 1.66 1.04 1.14
C ALA A 38 2.91 0.67 0.33
N ILE A 39 3.73 -0.27 0.83
CA ILE A 39 4.90 -0.80 0.10
C ILE A 39 4.45 -1.47 -1.21
N ALA A 40 3.49 -2.40 -1.15
CA ALA A 40 2.99 -3.08 -2.35
C ALA A 40 2.29 -2.12 -3.33
N GLY A 41 1.51 -1.17 -2.81
CA GLY A 41 0.80 -0.16 -3.60
C GLY A 41 1.75 0.73 -4.38
N ARG A 42 2.86 1.18 -3.76
CA ARG A 42 3.90 1.96 -4.44
C ARG A 42 4.56 1.19 -5.57
N ALA A 43 4.99 -0.06 -5.32
CA ALA A 43 5.57 -0.91 -6.37
C ALA A 43 4.58 -1.15 -7.51
N SER A 44 3.31 -1.39 -7.18
CA SER A 44 2.25 -1.64 -8.15
C SER A 44 1.90 -0.40 -8.98
N ALA A 45 1.88 0.81 -8.39
CA ALA A 45 1.66 2.06 -9.11
C ALA A 45 2.81 2.34 -10.09
N ILE A 46 4.05 2.10 -9.67
CA ILE A 46 5.24 2.21 -10.53
C ILE A 46 5.16 1.21 -11.69
N ALA A 47 4.75 -0.04 -11.43
CA ALA A 47 4.57 -1.07 -12.47
C ALA A 47 3.38 -0.77 -13.41
N ALA A 48 2.32 -0.13 -12.88
CA ALA A 48 1.14 0.25 -13.64
C ALA A 48 1.35 1.47 -14.55
N GLU A 49 2.44 2.22 -14.35
CA GLU A 49 2.67 3.54 -14.93
C GLU A 49 1.49 4.50 -14.69
N CYS A 50 0.78 4.31 -13.57
CA CYS A 50 -0.40 5.06 -13.16
C CYS A 50 -0.26 5.40 -11.66
N PRO A 51 -0.37 6.68 -11.27
CA PRO A 51 -0.01 7.09 -9.91
C PRO A 51 -1.00 6.64 -8.84
N ASP A 52 -2.30 6.51 -9.16
CA ASP A 52 -3.35 6.45 -8.15
C ASP A 52 -3.98 5.05 -8.04
N PRO A 53 -3.99 4.43 -6.85
CA PRO A 53 -4.75 3.21 -6.62
C PRO A 53 -6.24 3.52 -6.50
N ALA A 54 -7.04 3.11 -7.49
CA ALA A 54 -8.51 3.19 -7.41
C ALA A 54 -9.09 2.11 -6.49
N SER A 55 -8.46 0.94 -6.44
CA SER A 55 -8.81 -0.14 -5.53
C SER A 55 -7.61 -1.05 -5.31
N ILE A 56 -7.41 -1.56 -4.10
CA ILE A 56 -6.48 -2.64 -3.80
C ILE A 56 -7.18 -3.64 -2.89
N SER A 57 -7.21 -4.91 -3.28
CA SER A 57 -7.52 -6.02 -2.38
C SER A 57 -6.24 -6.71 -1.94
N ALA A 58 -6.24 -7.27 -0.73
CA ALA A 58 -5.06 -7.88 -0.14
C ALA A 58 -5.41 -9.14 0.67
N HIS A 59 -4.52 -10.13 0.58
CA HIS A 59 -4.52 -11.32 1.40
C HIS A 59 -3.18 -11.40 2.14
N PHE A 60 -3.24 -11.36 3.47
CA PHE A 60 -2.07 -11.50 4.34
C PHE A 60 -1.84 -12.98 4.63
N LEU A 61 -0.70 -13.50 4.20
CA LEU A 61 -0.38 -14.93 4.18
C LEU A 61 0.55 -15.33 5.33
N ALA A 62 1.35 -14.39 5.84
CA ALA A 62 2.24 -14.58 6.97
C ALA A 62 2.54 -13.23 7.66
N PRO A 63 2.87 -13.23 8.96
CA PRO A 63 3.33 -12.01 9.63
C PRO A 63 4.66 -11.54 9.03
N ALA A 64 4.74 -10.25 8.70
CA ALA A 64 5.98 -9.63 8.24
C ALA A 64 6.83 -9.21 9.45
N LYS A 65 8.07 -9.68 9.49
CA LYS A 65 9.07 -9.21 10.46
C LYS A 65 9.89 -8.08 9.85
N PRO A 66 10.53 -7.22 10.67
CA PRO A 66 11.49 -6.26 10.16
C PRO A 66 12.59 -6.91 9.32
N GLY A 67 12.96 -6.28 8.21
CA GLY A 67 13.98 -6.78 7.29
C GLY A 67 13.66 -6.50 5.82
N ALA A 68 14.59 -6.89 4.94
CA ALA A 68 14.44 -6.74 3.51
C ALA A 68 13.26 -7.57 2.97
N VAL A 69 12.58 -7.02 1.97
CA VAL A 69 11.50 -7.68 1.24
C VAL A 69 11.65 -7.44 -0.25
N THR A 70 11.13 -8.39 -1.04
CA THR A 70 10.94 -8.21 -2.48
C THR A 70 9.46 -8.09 -2.79
N ILE A 71 9.14 -7.33 -3.83
CA ILE A 71 7.78 -7.18 -4.35
C ILE A 71 7.83 -7.57 -5.83
N GLU A 72 7.22 -8.70 -6.14
CA GLU A 72 7.03 -9.18 -7.51
C GLU A 72 5.69 -8.63 -8.02
N THR A 73 5.72 -7.86 -9.09
CA THR A 73 4.51 -7.28 -9.71
C THR A 73 4.22 -7.93 -11.06
N GLU A 74 2.95 -8.08 -11.41
CA GLU A 74 2.52 -8.51 -12.74
C GLU A 74 1.38 -7.62 -13.23
N VAL A 75 1.58 -6.94 -14.36
CA VAL A 75 0.52 -6.19 -15.04
C VAL A 75 -0.38 -7.18 -15.76
N LEU A 76 -1.54 -7.48 -15.18
CA LEU A 76 -2.51 -8.43 -15.75
C LEU A 76 -3.27 -7.83 -16.93
N LYS A 77 -3.46 -6.51 -16.93
CA LYS A 77 -4.17 -5.79 -17.98
C LYS A 77 -3.76 -4.32 -17.97
N ALA A 78 -3.23 -3.81 -19.07
CA ALA A 78 -3.10 -2.38 -19.33
C ALA A 78 -4.29 -1.91 -20.18
N GLY A 79 -5.07 -0.97 -19.65
CA GLY A 79 -6.23 -0.38 -20.32
C GLY A 79 -6.13 1.14 -20.41
N ARG A 80 -7.03 1.76 -21.17
CA ARG A 80 -7.01 3.23 -21.36
C ARG A 80 -7.22 4.02 -20.06
N ARG A 81 -8.02 3.49 -19.14
CA ARG A 81 -8.37 4.19 -17.87
C ARG A 81 -7.83 3.49 -16.63
N PHE A 82 -7.69 2.18 -16.69
CA PHE A 82 -7.29 1.37 -15.55
C PHE A 82 -6.24 0.36 -15.99
N THR A 83 -5.22 0.22 -15.15
CA THR A 83 -4.23 -0.85 -15.24
C THR A 83 -4.39 -1.75 -14.02
N THR A 84 -4.58 -3.04 -14.25
CA THR A 84 -4.73 -4.04 -13.18
C THR A 84 -3.39 -4.72 -12.92
N VAL A 85 -2.93 -4.68 -11.67
CA VAL A 85 -1.64 -5.23 -11.24
C VAL A 85 -1.84 -6.21 -10.10
N ARG A 86 -1.24 -7.40 -10.21
CA ARG A 86 -1.03 -8.30 -9.07
C ARG A 86 0.33 -7.99 -8.46
N ALA A 87 0.44 -7.97 -7.14
CA ALA A 87 1.75 -7.92 -6.48
C ALA A 87 1.86 -8.90 -5.32
N VAL A 88 3.02 -9.52 -5.14
CA VAL A 88 3.34 -10.41 -4.02
C VAL A 88 4.55 -9.88 -3.28
N ILE A 89 4.38 -9.58 -2.00
CA ILE A 89 5.48 -9.27 -1.09
C ILE A 89 6.05 -10.57 -0.56
N ARG A 90 7.38 -10.73 -0.63
CA ARG A 90 8.12 -11.86 -0.05
C ARG A 90 9.15 -11.38 0.95
N SER A 91 9.41 -12.19 1.97
CA SER A 91 10.57 -11.99 2.85
C SER A 91 11.87 -12.19 2.09
N ASP A 92 13.00 -11.80 2.70
CA ASP A 92 14.35 -12.09 2.20
C ASP A 92 14.59 -13.61 1.96
N GLU A 93 13.95 -14.46 2.76
CA GLU A 93 13.95 -15.93 2.58
C GLU A 93 13.02 -16.43 1.46
N GLY A 94 12.35 -15.53 0.73
CA GLY A 94 11.44 -15.84 -0.39
C GLY A 94 10.02 -16.27 0.02
N ARG A 95 9.69 -16.29 1.32
CA ARG A 95 8.36 -16.68 1.81
C ARG A 95 7.34 -15.58 1.48
N PRO A 96 6.18 -15.92 0.88
CA PRO A 96 5.15 -14.92 0.61
C PRO A 96 4.53 -14.41 1.92
N ILE A 97 4.45 -13.08 2.05
CA ILE A 97 3.93 -12.34 3.20
C ILE A 97 2.51 -11.84 2.90
N ALA A 98 2.33 -11.20 1.76
CA ALA A 98 1.04 -10.68 1.32
C ALA A 98 0.93 -10.74 -0.20
N ALA A 99 -0.28 -10.99 -0.70
CA ALA A 99 -0.61 -10.90 -2.11
C ALA A 99 -1.70 -9.86 -2.31
N THR A 100 -1.58 -9.05 -3.35
CA THR A 100 -2.50 -7.96 -3.66
C THR A 100 -2.97 -8.01 -5.11
N LEU A 101 -4.17 -7.51 -5.34
CA LEU A 101 -4.70 -7.23 -6.67
C LEU A 101 -5.22 -5.79 -6.66
N GLY A 102 -4.59 -4.93 -7.45
CA GLY A 102 -4.92 -3.51 -7.52
C GLY A 102 -5.37 -3.09 -8.91
N SER A 103 -6.22 -2.06 -8.94
CA SER A 103 -6.54 -1.30 -10.15
C SER A 103 -6.04 0.13 -9.97
N PHE A 104 -5.21 0.58 -10.90
CA PHE A 104 -4.52 1.87 -10.86
C PHE A 104 -4.98 2.77 -12.01
N THR A 105 -4.98 4.07 -11.78
CA THR A 105 -5.45 5.09 -12.71
C THR A 105 -4.71 6.41 -12.50
N ASP A 106 -5.08 7.45 -13.24
CA ASP A 106 -4.71 8.84 -13.01
C ASP A 106 -5.99 9.59 -12.64
N LEU A 107 -6.18 9.86 -11.36
CA LEU A 107 -7.36 10.56 -10.84
C LEU A 107 -7.40 12.03 -11.27
N ALA A 108 -6.25 12.64 -11.63
CA ALA A 108 -6.24 14.00 -12.18
C ALA A 108 -6.84 14.05 -13.60
N GLN A 109 -6.88 12.92 -14.30
CA GLN A 109 -7.58 12.76 -15.58
C GLN A 109 -9.01 12.21 -15.43
N ALA A 110 -9.48 12.00 -14.20
CA ALA A 110 -10.85 11.57 -13.96
C ALA A 110 -11.84 12.63 -14.42
N GLY A 111 -12.90 12.19 -15.08
CA GLY A 111 -14.01 13.05 -15.50
C GLY A 111 -15.30 12.25 -15.56
N GLY A 112 -16.42 12.96 -15.56
CA GLY A 112 -17.75 12.36 -15.56
C GLY A 112 -18.68 13.01 -14.55
N VAL A 113 -19.79 12.33 -14.27
CA VAL A 113 -20.75 12.79 -13.27
C VAL A 113 -20.23 12.42 -11.89
N GLU A 114 -20.11 13.41 -11.01
CA GLU A 114 -19.91 13.21 -9.58
C GLU A 114 -21.28 13.16 -8.89
N ARG A 115 -21.46 12.17 -8.03
CA ARG A 115 -22.65 12.03 -7.19
C ARG A 115 -22.21 11.72 -5.76
N VAL A 116 -22.59 12.60 -4.85
CA VAL A 116 -22.30 12.47 -3.42
C VAL A 116 -23.61 12.13 -2.71
N ASP A 117 -23.76 10.87 -2.30
CA ASP A 117 -25.00 10.35 -1.67
C ASP A 117 -25.02 10.50 -0.14
N ALA A 118 -23.89 10.82 0.48
CA ALA A 118 -23.76 10.99 1.93
C ALA A 118 -22.77 12.11 2.27
N ALA A 119 -23.07 12.86 3.33
CA ALA A 119 -22.13 13.79 3.93
C ALA A 119 -21.31 13.08 5.02
N PRO A 120 -20.09 13.55 5.35
CA PRO A 120 -19.38 13.14 6.54
C PRO A 120 -20.27 13.27 7.79
N PRO A 121 -20.12 12.39 8.79
CA PRO A 121 -20.83 12.56 10.06
C PRO A 121 -20.44 13.87 10.74
N ASP A 122 -21.36 14.44 11.51
CA ASP A 122 -21.07 15.61 12.34
C ASP A 122 -20.15 15.17 13.50
N LEU A 123 -18.89 15.58 13.43
CA LEU A 123 -17.84 15.28 14.40
C LEU A 123 -17.30 16.58 14.97
N PRO A 124 -16.88 16.60 16.26
CA PRO A 124 -16.17 17.74 16.82
C PRO A 124 -14.94 18.09 15.97
N PRO A 125 -14.51 19.38 15.96
CA PRO A 125 -13.27 19.74 15.32
C PRO A 125 -12.08 19.03 15.99
N VAL A 126 -10.98 18.87 15.25
CA VAL A 126 -9.83 18.05 15.68
C VAL A 126 -9.22 18.53 16.99
N ASP A 127 -9.27 19.82 17.28
CA ASP A 127 -8.77 20.45 18.51
C ASP A 127 -9.65 20.18 19.75
N GLU A 128 -10.89 19.75 19.55
CA GLU A 128 -11.79 19.28 20.62
C GLU A 128 -11.74 17.76 20.84
N CYS A 129 -11.07 17.02 19.95
CA CYS A 129 -10.88 15.57 20.10
C CYS A 129 -9.87 15.28 21.22
N ILE A 130 -10.08 14.21 21.98
CA ILE A 130 -9.14 13.75 23.01
C ILE A 130 -8.08 12.87 22.36
N PRO A 131 -6.78 13.27 22.33
CA PRO A 131 -5.74 12.44 21.75
C PRO A 131 -5.57 11.15 22.56
N ILE A 132 -5.46 10.01 21.85
CA ILE A 132 -5.02 8.76 22.48
C ILE A 132 -3.50 8.80 22.51
N GLU A 133 -2.93 8.89 23.71
CA GLU A 133 -1.50 8.77 23.93
C GLU A 133 -1.10 7.28 23.98
N PRO A 134 0.01 6.88 23.33
CA PRO A 134 0.54 5.53 23.47
C PRO A 134 0.85 5.24 24.95
N THR A 135 0.31 4.14 25.47
CA THR A 135 0.72 3.57 26.74
C THR A 135 1.93 2.66 26.54
N ASP A 136 2.72 2.39 27.59
CA ASP A 136 3.91 1.52 27.56
C ASP A 136 3.62 0.01 27.28
N THR A 137 2.51 -0.31 26.61
CA THR A 137 2.03 -1.68 26.36
C THR A 137 2.19 -2.08 24.90
#